data_AF-A0A8J8B351-F1
#
_entry.id   AF-A0A8J8B351-F1
#
_cell.length_a   1.000
_cell.length_b   1.000
_cell.length_c   1.000
_cell.angle_alpha   90.00
_cell.angle_beta   90.00
_cell.angle_gamma   90.00
#
_symmetry.space_group_name_H-M   'P 1'
#
loop_
_entity.id
_entity.type
_entity.pdbx_description
1 polymer ?
#
loop_
_entity_poly.entity_id
_entity_poly.type
_entity_poly.pdbx_seq_one_letter_code
_entity_poly.pdbx_strand_id
1 'polypeptide(L)'
;MKLVYICSPYAGDIESNIRFAKDACRYAMEQDCAPVAVHLLYPLLLNDAIPSERETGIRMGLRVLASCEELWICGGHISSGMRCEIAEAKRLGIPIRNISTQQIQGGTYMKQYGILARRSAASVCGSAEAWLKQDGEPVTFDTYGEAATEAKRLMQDIRTPNVSYFPKEREIELEEAPSPGMKLQL
;
A
#
# COMPACT_ATOMS: atom_id res chain seq x y z
N MET A 1 -6.37 8.06 -14.95
CA MET A 1 -6.07 8.12 -13.51
C MET A 1 -6.80 9.28 -12.84
N LYS A 2 -7.75 8.97 -11.95
CA LYS A 2 -8.53 9.96 -11.19
C LYS A 2 -7.77 10.46 -9.96
N LEU A 3 -7.95 11.72 -9.56
CA LEU A 3 -7.44 12.23 -8.29
C LEU A 3 -8.43 11.95 -7.16
N VAL A 4 -8.06 11.10 -6.21
CA VAL A 4 -8.94 10.67 -5.10
C VAL A 4 -8.42 11.15 -3.75
N TYR A 5 -9.31 11.72 -2.93
CA TYR A 5 -8.99 12.16 -1.58
C TYR A 5 -9.22 11.01 -0.59
N ILE A 6 -8.19 10.63 0.15
CA ILE A 6 -8.27 9.57 1.17
C ILE A 6 -8.67 10.19 2.51
N CYS A 7 -9.88 9.86 2.95
CA CYS A 7 -10.46 10.26 4.22
C CYS A 7 -10.37 9.09 5.20
N SER A 8 -9.41 9.13 6.12
CA SER A 8 -9.16 8.10 7.16
C SER A 8 -8.84 8.76 8.50
N PRO A 9 -9.00 8.04 9.63
CA PRO A 9 -8.61 8.57 10.93
C PRO A 9 -7.10 8.88 10.98
N TYR A 10 -6.74 9.92 11.73
CA TYR A 10 -5.34 10.28 12.03
C TYR A 10 -5.08 10.28 13.55
N ALA A 11 -5.86 11.06 14.30
CA ALA A 11 -5.74 11.16 15.76
C ALA A 11 -6.14 9.87 16.50
N GLY A 12 -5.67 9.70 17.74
CA GLY A 12 -5.83 8.47 18.53
C GLY A 12 -4.56 7.63 18.46
N ASP A 13 -4.66 6.39 18.00
CA ASP A 13 -3.49 5.56 17.67
C ASP A 13 -2.85 6.02 16.36
N ILE A 14 -2.04 7.08 16.45
CA ILE A 14 -1.43 7.77 15.30
C ILE A 14 -0.58 6.82 14.46
N GLU A 15 0.20 5.92 15.08
CA GLU A 15 1.08 5.02 14.34
C GLU A 15 0.28 4.02 13.50
N SER A 16 -0.72 3.37 14.11
CA SER A 16 -1.61 2.46 13.39
C SER A 16 -2.41 3.18 12.30
N ASN A 17 -2.89 4.39 12.58
CA ASN A 17 -3.63 5.21 11.62
C ASN A 17 -2.78 5.65 10.43
N ILE A 18 -1.52 6.02 10.66
CA ILE A 18 -0.57 6.35 9.57
C ILE A 18 -0.35 5.12 8.69
N ARG A 19 -0.15 3.93 9.27
CA ARG A 19 -0.02 2.69 8.50
C ARG A 19 -1.29 2.43 7.67
N PHE A 20 -2.45 2.51 8.29
CA PHE A 20 -3.74 2.30 7.62
C PHE A 20 -3.97 3.29 6.46
N ALA A 21 -3.66 4.57 6.65
CA ALA A 21 -3.78 5.59 5.60
C ALA A 21 -2.83 5.31 4.43
N LYS A 22 -1.61 4.82 4.69
CA LYS A 22 -0.68 4.39 3.63
C LYS A 22 -1.23 3.20 2.84
N ASP A 23 -1.84 2.24 3.53
CA ASP A 23 -2.45 1.08 2.88
C ASP A 23 -3.67 1.49 2.05
N ALA A 24 -4.50 2.42 2.54
CA ALA A 24 -5.60 2.99 1.77
C ALA A 24 -5.12 3.74 0.50
N CYS A 25 -4.01 4.48 0.58
CA CYS A 25 -3.38 5.08 -0.58
C CYS A 25 -2.90 4.02 -1.59
N ARG A 26 -2.26 2.95 -1.13
CA ARG A 26 -1.82 1.86 -2.02
C ARG A 26 -3.00 1.17 -2.71
N TYR A 27 -4.05 0.87 -1.94
CA TYR A 27 -5.29 0.32 -2.48
C TYR A 27 -5.86 1.23 -3.58
N ALA A 28 -5.88 2.55 -3.39
CA ALA A 28 -6.30 3.47 -4.45
C ALA A 28 -5.38 3.46 -5.69
N MET A 29 -4.06 3.35 -5.51
CA MET A 29 -3.12 3.21 -6.63
C MET A 29 -3.39 1.95 -7.47
N GLU A 30 -3.71 0.83 -6.82
CA GLU A 30 -4.07 -0.43 -7.47
C GLU A 30 -5.39 -0.33 -8.27
N GLN A 31 -6.23 0.66 -7.98
CA GLN A 31 -7.46 0.95 -8.71
C GLN A 31 -7.26 2.02 -9.81
N ASP A 32 -6.03 2.24 -10.29
CA ASP A 32 -5.66 3.28 -11.27
C ASP A 32 -6.06 4.71 -10.83
N CYS A 33 -5.91 5.01 -9.54
CA CYS A 33 -6.15 6.34 -8.97
C CYS A 33 -4.87 6.97 -8.42
N ALA A 34 -4.81 8.31 -8.44
CA ALA A 34 -3.80 9.10 -7.76
C ALA A 34 -4.35 9.53 -6.38
N PRO A 35 -3.89 8.93 -5.26
CA PRO A 35 -4.42 9.25 -3.94
C PRO A 35 -3.78 10.50 -3.33
N VAL A 36 -4.56 11.24 -2.55
CA VAL A 36 -4.10 12.33 -1.69
C VAL A 36 -4.60 12.13 -0.27
N ALA A 37 -3.67 11.99 0.69
CA ALA A 37 -3.96 11.90 2.12
C ALA A 37 -3.23 13.05 2.85
N VAL A 38 -3.87 14.21 2.97
CA VAL A 38 -3.23 15.41 3.52
C VAL A 38 -2.84 15.27 5.00
N HIS A 39 -3.52 14.38 5.73
CA HIS A 39 -3.21 14.07 7.13
C HIS A 39 -1.93 13.22 7.27
N LEU A 40 -1.32 12.75 6.18
CA LEU A 40 0.05 12.21 6.18
C LEU A 40 1.11 13.29 5.94
N LEU A 41 0.72 14.49 5.49
CA LEU A 41 1.62 15.58 5.13
C LEU A 41 1.60 16.69 6.18
N TYR A 42 0.45 17.31 6.42
CA TYR A 42 0.39 18.52 7.23
C TYR A 42 0.79 18.31 8.70
N PRO A 43 0.52 17.17 9.35
CA PRO A 43 1.04 16.92 10.70
C PRO A 43 2.57 16.81 10.80
N LEU A 44 3.29 16.69 9.68
CA LEU A 44 4.76 16.79 9.65
C LEU A 44 5.24 18.24 9.71
N LEU A 45 4.35 19.19 9.41
CA LEU A 45 4.63 20.63 9.29
C LEU A 45 3.93 21.44 10.39
N LEU A 46 2.86 20.91 10.96
CA LEU A 46 1.98 21.54 11.94
C LEU A 46 1.80 20.63 13.16
N ASN A 47 1.59 21.24 14.31
CA ASN A 47 1.30 20.54 15.56
C ASN A 47 -0.21 20.43 15.79
N ASP A 48 -0.75 19.23 15.61
CA ASP A 48 -2.18 18.94 15.77
C ASP A 48 -2.69 19.14 17.22
N ALA A 49 -1.79 19.21 18.22
CA ALA A 49 -2.14 19.54 19.59
C ALA A 49 -2.42 21.03 19.81
N ILE A 50 -2.01 21.89 18.87
CA ILE A 50 -2.28 23.33 18.90
C ILE A 50 -3.56 23.60 18.09
N PRO A 51 -4.67 24.09 18.71
CA PRO A 51 -5.95 24.21 18.03
C PRO A 51 -5.93 25.07 16.75
N SER A 52 -5.16 26.17 16.74
CA SER A 52 -5.04 27.07 15.58
C SER A 52 -4.27 26.43 14.42
N GLU A 53 -3.24 25.63 14.71
CA GLU A 53 -2.50 24.89 13.70
C GLU A 53 -3.32 23.71 13.16
N ARG A 54 -4.03 22.99 14.03
CA ARG A 54 -5.01 21.97 13.63
C ARG A 54 -6.08 22.53 12.68
N GLU A 55 -6.68 23.67 13.02
CA GLU A 55 -7.65 24.34 12.15
C GLU A 55 -7.04 24.75 10.81
N THR A 56 -5.80 25.24 10.82
CA THR A 56 -5.05 25.57 9.60
C THR A 56 -4.83 24.33 8.73
N GLY A 57 -4.43 23.21 9.33
CA GLY A 57 -4.27 21.91 8.66
C GLY A 57 -5.57 21.42 8.02
N ILE A 58 -6.69 21.49 8.75
CA ILE A 58 -8.02 21.14 8.22
C ILE A 58 -8.37 22.03 7.03
N ARG A 59 -8.23 23.36 7.14
CA ARG A 59 -8.56 24.30 6.05
C ARG A 59 -7.74 24.03 4.79
N MET A 60 -6.43 23.77 4.94
CA MET A 60 -5.59 23.41 3.80
C MET A 60 -6.02 22.08 3.19
N GLY A 61 -6.37 21.09 4.03
CA GLY A 61 -6.92 19.81 3.59
C GLY A 61 -8.19 19.95 2.76
N LEU A 62 -9.15 20.76 3.23
CA LEU A 62 -10.38 21.05 2.49
C LEU A 62 -10.12 21.75 1.15
N ARG A 63 -9.12 22.64 1.08
CA ARG A 63 -8.73 23.28 -0.19
C ARG A 63 -8.20 22.27 -1.20
N VAL A 64 -7.44 21.28 -0.74
CA VAL A 64 -6.92 20.18 -1.56
C VAL A 64 -8.05 19.25 -1.99
N LEU A 65 -8.95 18.89 -1.07
CA LEU A 65 -10.16 18.11 -1.35
C LEU A 65 -10.99 18.72 -2.49
N ALA A 66 -11.13 20.04 -2.52
CA ALA A 66 -11.87 20.74 -3.57
C ALA A 66 -11.28 20.56 -4.99
N SER A 67 -10.05 20.05 -5.11
CA SER A 67 -9.42 19.72 -6.39
C SER A 67 -9.53 18.24 -6.76
N CYS A 68 -10.04 17.39 -5.86
CA CYS A 68 -10.17 15.95 -6.07
C CYS A 68 -11.51 15.60 -6.76
N GLU A 69 -11.50 14.51 -7.52
CA GLU A 69 -12.67 14.01 -8.26
C GLU A 69 -13.58 13.14 -7.38
N GLU A 70 -13.03 12.48 -6.36
CA GLU A 70 -13.78 11.65 -5.41
C GLU A 70 -13.19 11.77 -4.00
N LEU A 71 -14.02 11.56 -2.98
CA LEU A 71 -13.59 11.34 -1.60
C LEU A 71 -13.85 9.88 -1.22
N TRP A 72 -12.82 9.19 -0.74
CA TRP A 72 -12.92 7.81 -0.26
C TRP A 72 -12.87 7.79 1.26
N ILE A 73 -13.97 7.38 1.89
CA ILE A 73 -14.04 7.14 3.33
C ILE A 73 -13.46 5.75 3.59
N CYS A 74 -12.34 5.71 4.29
CA CYS A 74 -11.61 4.49 4.58
C CYS A 74 -11.68 4.14 6.07
N GLY A 75 -12.13 2.92 6.37
CA GLY A 75 -12.18 2.36 7.73
C GLY A 75 -13.56 2.35 8.37
N GLY A 76 -13.65 1.82 9.60
CA GLY A 76 -14.93 1.57 10.29
C GLY A 76 -15.41 2.68 11.23
N HIS A 77 -14.62 3.73 11.44
CA HIS A 77 -14.92 4.82 12.38
C HIS A 77 -14.68 6.19 11.73
N ILE A 78 -15.62 7.12 11.96
CA ILE A 78 -15.56 8.49 11.44
C ILE A 78 -15.11 9.46 12.53
N SER A 79 -13.90 10.00 12.38
CA SER A 79 -13.34 11.00 13.30
C SER A 79 -13.96 12.39 13.11
N SER A 80 -13.67 13.35 14.01
CA SER A 80 -14.11 14.75 13.87
C SER A 80 -13.54 15.42 12.62
N GLY A 81 -12.27 15.18 12.29
CA GLY A 81 -11.65 15.69 11.06
C GLY A 81 -12.32 15.14 9.81
N MET A 82 -12.59 13.83 9.80
CA MET A 82 -13.30 13.19 8.69
C MET A 82 -14.70 13.75 8.49
N ARG A 83 -15.43 14.09 9.57
CA ARG A 83 -16.75 14.73 9.45
C ARG A 83 -16.67 16.06 8.69
N CYS A 84 -15.63 16.86 8.93
CA CYS A 84 -15.42 18.12 8.20
C CYS A 84 -15.17 17.87 6.70
N GLU A 85 -14.32 16.89 6.37
CA GLU A 85 -14.02 16.51 4.99
C GLU A 85 -15.27 15.97 4.26
N ILE A 86 -16.04 15.09 4.90
CA ILE A 86 -17.28 14.53 4.36
C ILE A 86 -18.33 15.62 4.14
N ALA A 87 -18.47 16.55 5.09
CA ALA A 87 -19.39 17.67 4.96
C ALA A 87 -19.01 18.57 3.77
N GLU A 88 -17.72 18.84 3.59
CA GLU A 88 -17.23 19.66 2.48
C GLU A 88 -17.39 18.96 1.13
N ALA A 89 -17.08 17.67 1.03
CA ALA A 89 -17.30 16.89 -0.18
C ALA A 89 -18.78 16.91 -0.60
N LYS A 90 -19.71 16.75 0.36
CA LYS A 90 -21.15 16.89 0.12
C LYS A 90 -21.52 18.29 -0.36
N ARG A 91 -20.97 19.33 0.27
CA ARG A 91 -21.22 20.73 -0.10
C ARG A 91 -20.76 21.04 -1.53
N LEU A 92 -19.65 20.45 -1.95
CA LEU A 92 -19.06 20.62 -3.29
C LEU A 92 -19.65 19.67 -4.35
N GLY A 93 -20.49 18.71 -3.95
CA GLY A 93 -21.00 17.69 -4.86
C GLY A 93 -19.96 16.66 -5.31
N ILE A 94 -18.85 16.53 -4.56
CA ILE A 94 -17.80 15.53 -4.83
C ILE A 94 -18.36 14.15 -4.46
N PRO A 95 -18.35 13.16 -5.38
CA PRO A 95 -18.77 11.80 -5.09
C PRO A 95 -18.02 11.18 -3.90
N ILE A 96 -18.76 10.53 -3.02
CA ILE A 96 -18.22 9.86 -1.83
C ILE A 96 -18.35 8.34 -1.99
N ARG A 97 -17.23 7.63 -1.83
CA ARG A 97 -17.16 6.17 -1.85
C ARG A 97 -16.73 5.65 -0.48
N ASN A 98 -17.39 4.60 0.00
CA ASN A 98 -16.98 3.91 1.24
C ASN A 98 -16.10 2.71 0.89
N ILE A 99 -14.92 2.62 1.50
CA ILE A 99 -13.98 1.51 1.35
C ILE A 99 -13.80 0.86 2.73
N SER A 100 -14.15 -0.43 2.82
CA SER A 100 -14.05 -1.15 4.08
C SER A 100 -12.60 -1.46 4.45
N THR A 101 -12.34 -1.62 5.75
CA THR A 101 -11.04 -2.10 6.23
C THR A 101 -10.67 -3.43 5.60
N GLN A 102 -11.64 -4.33 5.36
CA GLN A 102 -11.40 -5.61 4.69
C GLN A 102 -11.07 -5.44 3.20
N GLN A 103 -11.51 -4.39 2.52
CA GLN A 103 -11.09 -4.14 1.14
C GLN A 103 -9.65 -3.61 1.08
N ILE A 104 -9.28 -2.74 2.02
CA ILE A 104 -7.92 -2.19 2.12
C ILE A 104 -6.95 -3.27 2.60
N GLN A 105 -7.35 -4.08 3.58
CA GLN A 105 -6.52 -5.13 4.18
C GLN A 105 -6.65 -6.49 3.48
N GLY A 106 -7.77 -6.78 2.81
CA GLY A 106 -8.00 -7.99 2.02
C GLY A 106 -7.73 -7.79 0.52
N GLY A 107 -7.48 -6.54 0.10
CA GLY A 107 -6.71 -6.20 -1.09
C GLY A 107 -5.20 -6.16 -0.83
N THR A 108 -4.75 -6.44 0.41
CA THR A 108 -3.35 -6.77 0.66
C THR A 108 -3.09 -8.10 -0.02
N TYR A 109 -2.65 -8.04 -1.28
CA TYR A 109 -1.63 -8.97 -1.74
C TYR A 109 -0.59 -8.97 -0.62
N MET A 110 -0.48 -10.06 0.14
CA MET A 110 0.71 -10.26 0.93
C MET A 110 1.83 -10.24 -0.09
N LYS A 111 2.49 -9.08 -0.25
CA LYS A 111 3.63 -8.94 -1.14
C LYS A 111 4.60 -9.98 -0.67
N GLN A 112 4.69 -11.06 -1.43
CA GLN A 112 5.53 -12.16 -1.05
C GLN A 112 6.91 -11.82 -1.58
N TYR A 113 7.88 -11.74 -0.70
CA TYR A 113 9.26 -11.47 -1.10
C TYR A 113 9.97 -12.80 -1.27
N GLY A 114 10.90 -12.86 -2.21
CA GLY A 114 11.80 -13.99 -2.38
C GLY A 114 13.24 -13.51 -2.51
N ILE A 115 14.14 -14.45 -2.71
CA ILE A 115 15.55 -14.17 -2.95
C ILE A 115 15.89 -14.59 -4.37
N LEU A 116 16.41 -13.68 -5.19
CA LEU A 116 17.00 -14.01 -6.48
C LEU A 116 18.48 -14.33 -6.31
N ALA A 117 18.89 -15.50 -6.82
CA ALA A 117 20.27 -15.85 -7.05
C ALA A 117 20.66 -15.38 -8.46
N ARG A 118 21.60 -14.43 -8.53
CA ARG A 118 22.17 -13.94 -9.79
C ARG A 118 23.58 -14.47 -9.95
N ARG A 119 23.81 -15.17 -11.05
CA ARG A 119 25.13 -15.61 -11.47
C ARG A 119 25.78 -14.55 -12.35
N SER A 120 27.04 -14.24 -12.07
CA SER A 120 27.81 -13.24 -12.82
C SER A 120 28.14 -13.73 -14.22
N ALA A 121 28.36 -12.79 -15.14
CA ALA A 121 28.80 -13.08 -16.51
C ALA A 121 30.20 -13.71 -16.57
N ALA A 122 30.99 -13.63 -15.47
CA ALA A 122 32.29 -14.29 -15.36
C ALA A 122 32.18 -15.80 -15.07
N SER A 123 30.97 -16.33 -14.91
CA SER A 123 30.74 -17.76 -14.78
C SER A 123 30.87 -18.48 -16.12
N VAL A 124 31.37 -19.73 -16.08
CA VAL A 124 31.44 -20.66 -17.22
C VAL A 124 30.08 -20.82 -17.92
N CYS A 125 28.98 -20.76 -17.17
CA CYS A 125 27.61 -20.92 -17.69
C CYS A 125 26.93 -19.59 -18.05
N GLY A 126 27.69 -18.49 -18.16
CA GLY A 126 27.17 -17.15 -18.42
C GLY A 126 26.27 -16.61 -17.30
N SER A 127 25.71 -15.41 -17.51
CA SER A 127 24.82 -14.77 -16.55
C SER A 127 23.44 -15.43 -16.55
N ALA A 128 22.90 -15.69 -15.37
CA ALA A 128 21.50 -16.11 -15.21
C ALA A 128 20.95 -15.63 -13.86
N GLU A 129 19.63 -15.51 -13.79
CA GLU A 129 18.89 -15.20 -12.58
C GLU A 129 17.85 -16.29 -12.33
N ALA A 130 17.74 -16.73 -11.09
CA ALA A 130 16.73 -17.70 -10.67
C ALA A 130 16.33 -17.43 -9.22
N TRP A 131 15.09 -17.79 -8.87
CA TRP A 131 14.66 -17.78 -7.47
C TRP A 131 15.43 -18.82 -6.67
N LEU A 132 15.86 -18.45 -5.47
CA LEU A 132 16.37 -19.37 -4.47
C LEU A 132 15.24 -20.34 -4.10
N LYS A 133 15.54 -21.64 -4.11
CA LYS A 133 14.58 -22.68 -3.81
C LYS A 133 15.01 -23.53 -2.62
N GLN A 134 14.05 -23.94 -1.81
CA GLN A 134 14.21 -24.94 -0.76
C GLN A 134 13.18 -26.04 -1.02
N ASP A 135 13.63 -27.30 -1.06
CA ASP A 135 12.79 -28.46 -1.38
C ASP A 135 12.01 -28.35 -2.71
N GLY A 136 12.60 -27.65 -3.69
CA GLY A 136 12.04 -27.46 -5.03
C GLY A 136 11.18 -26.21 -5.20
N GLU A 137 10.75 -25.59 -4.09
CA GLU A 137 9.88 -24.42 -4.08
C GLU A 137 10.67 -23.13 -3.79
N PRO A 138 10.30 -21.98 -4.42
CA PRO A 138 10.94 -20.71 -4.12
C PRO A 138 10.80 -20.36 -2.64
N VAL A 139 11.88 -19.90 -2.01
CA VAL A 139 11.86 -19.39 -0.64
C VAL A 139 11.09 -18.08 -0.61
N THR A 140 10.17 -17.95 0.35
CA THR A 140 9.25 -16.83 0.46
C THR A 140 9.29 -16.20 1.85
N PHE A 141 9.07 -14.89 1.89
CA PHE A 141 9.05 -14.07 3.09
C PHE A 141 7.85 -13.12 3.05
N ASP A 142 7.29 -12.83 4.22
CA ASP A 142 6.16 -11.92 4.35
C ASP A 142 6.63 -10.45 4.32
N THR A 143 7.91 -10.20 4.62
CA THR A 143 8.49 -8.86 4.57
C THR A 143 9.79 -8.80 3.76
N TYR A 144 10.04 -7.64 3.13
CA TYR A 144 11.31 -7.37 2.45
C TYR A 144 12.51 -7.42 3.42
N GLY A 145 12.30 -7.02 4.68
CA GLY A 145 13.36 -7.00 5.70
C GLY A 145 13.88 -8.39 6.04
N GLU A 146 12.99 -9.38 6.15
CA GLU A 146 13.36 -10.78 6.34
C GLU A 146 14.11 -11.31 5.12
N ALA A 147 13.59 -11.10 3.91
CA ALA A 147 14.26 -11.49 2.67
C ALA A 147 15.65 -10.87 2.54
N ALA A 148 15.81 -9.60 2.91
CA ALA A 148 17.07 -8.88 2.86
C ALA A 148 18.08 -9.38 3.90
N THR A 149 17.62 -9.75 5.08
CA THR A 149 18.45 -10.32 6.14
C THR A 149 18.96 -11.69 5.72
N GLU A 150 18.09 -12.53 5.17
CA GLU A 150 18.48 -13.86 4.69
C GLU A 150 19.40 -13.78 3.46
N ALA A 151 19.13 -12.90 2.51
CA ALA A 151 20.04 -12.68 1.37
C ALA A 151 21.46 -12.29 1.82
N LYS A 152 21.58 -11.44 2.85
CA LYS A 152 22.87 -11.08 3.46
C LYS A 152 23.54 -12.28 4.11
N ARG A 153 22.79 -13.10 4.84
CA ARG A 153 23.31 -14.33 5.47
C ARG A 153 23.86 -15.29 4.42
N LEU A 154 23.13 -15.54 3.34
CA LEU A 154 23.57 -16.42 2.25
C LEU A 154 24.86 -15.94 1.58
N MET A 155 25.02 -14.62 1.40
CA MET A 155 26.25 -14.03 0.87
C MET A 155 27.45 -14.22 1.82
N GLN A 156 27.22 -14.29 3.14
CA GLN A 156 28.27 -14.49 4.14
C GLN A 156 28.65 -15.96 4.29
N ASP A 157 27.67 -16.86 4.33
CA ASP A 157 27.84 -18.26 4.75
C ASP A 157 28.17 -19.21 3.60
N ILE A 158 27.52 -19.07 2.43
CA ILE A 158 27.62 -20.03 1.33
C ILE A 158 28.80 -19.70 0.39
N ARG A 159 29.18 -18.41 0.30
CA ARG A 159 30.25 -17.87 -0.57
C ARG A 159 30.43 -18.66 -1.88
N THR A 160 29.37 -18.75 -2.68
CA THR A 160 29.45 -19.35 -4.01
C THR A 160 30.15 -18.36 -4.94
N PRO A 161 31.33 -18.70 -5.51
CA PRO A 161 32.03 -17.79 -6.41
C PRO A 161 31.11 -17.41 -7.56
N ASN A 162 31.05 -16.12 -7.88
CA ASN A 162 30.25 -15.58 -8.98
C ASN A 162 28.73 -15.69 -8.81
N VAL A 163 28.20 -15.93 -7.60
CA VAL A 163 26.75 -15.87 -7.32
C VAL A 163 26.47 -14.83 -6.23
N SER A 164 25.45 -14.01 -6.43
CA SER A 164 25.00 -13.01 -5.47
C SER A 164 23.50 -13.14 -5.23
N TYR A 165 23.06 -12.89 -4.00
CA TYR A 165 21.67 -13.08 -3.57
C TYR A 165 21.04 -11.71 -3.29
N PHE A 166 19.84 -11.47 -3.83
CA PHE A 166 19.14 -10.20 -3.67
C PHE A 166 17.68 -10.43 -3.29
N PRO A 167 17.14 -9.71 -2.29
CA PRO A 167 15.70 -9.73 -2.02
C PRO A 167 14.95 -9.08 -3.19
N LYS A 168 13.82 -9.67 -3.59
CA LYS A 168 12.93 -9.11 -4.61
C LYS A 168 11.47 -9.44 -4.31
N GLU A 169 10.58 -8.50 -4.63
CA GLU A 169 9.13 -8.74 -4.59
C GLU A 169 8.74 -9.77 -5.65
N ARG A 170 7.92 -10.76 -5.28
CA ARG A 170 7.30 -11.70 -6.21
C ARG A 170 5.93 -11.16 -6.62
N GLU A 171 5.73 -11.06 -7.92
CA GLU A 171 4.39 -10.95 -8.49
C GLU A 171 3.71 -12.32 -8.35
N ILE A 172 2.58 -12.36 -7.65
CA ILE A 172 1.72 -13.54 -7.61
C ILE A 172 0.73 -13.36 -8.77
N GLU A 173 0.90 -14.10 -9.85
CA GLU A 173 -0.14 -14.22 -10.87
C GLU A 173 -1.32 -14.99 -10.25
N LEU A 174 -2.48 -14.34 -10.15
CA LEU A 174 -3.71 -15.01 -9.74
C LEU A 174 -4.34 -15.68 -10.95
N GLU A 175 -4.67 -16.97 -10.83
CA GLU A 175 -5.69 -17.56 -11.69
C GLU A 175 -6.99 -16.76 -11.48
N GLU A 176 -7.52 -16.20 -12.57
CA GLU A 176 -8.79 -15.47 -12.55
C GLU A 176 -9.88 -16.34 -11.93
N ALA A 177 -10.56 -15.81 -10.91
CA ALA A 177 -11.70 -16.50 -10.32
C ALA A 177 -12.73 -16.82 -11.41
N PRO A 178 -13.28 -18.04 -11.48
CA PRO A 178 -14.26 -18.38 -12.50
C PRO A 178 -15.46 -17.45 -12.37
N SER A 179 -15.76 -16.75 -13.48
CA SER A 179 -16.92 -15.87 -13.60
C SER A 179 -18.20 -16.59 -13.12
N PRO A 180 -19.06 -15.95 -12.29
CA PRO A 180 -20.31 -16.56 -11.89
C PRO A 180 -21.24 -16.57 -13.10
N GLY A 181 -21.22 -17.69 -13.83
CA GLY A 181 -22.16 -17.96 -14.90
C GLY A 181 -23.59 -17.93 -14.36
N MET A 182 -24.31 -16.85 -14.66
CA MET A 182 -25.76 -16.80 -14.56
C MET A 182 -26.35 -18.02 -15.30
N LYS A 183 -26.92 -18.95 -14.55
CA LYS A 183 -27.97 -19.84 -15.07
C LYS A 183 -29.30 -19.32 -14.55
N LEU A 184 -29.97 -18.49 -15.35
CA LEU A 184 -31.42 -18.43 -15.29
C LEU A 184 -31.94 -19.75 -15.83
N GLN A 185 -32.62 -20.53 -14.98
CA GLN A 185 -33.59 -21.50 -15.45
C GLN A 185 -34.96 -20.85 -15.35
N LEU A 186 -35.63 -20.75 -16.50
CA LEU A 186 -37.05 -20.42 -16.63
C LEU A 186 -37.92 -21.56 -16.08
#